data_AF-A0A959N9C1-F1
#
_entry.id   AF-A0A959N9C1-F1
#
_cell.length_a   1.000
_cell.length_b   1.000
_cell.length_c   1.000
_cell.angle_alpha   90.00
_cell.angle_beta   90.00
_cell.angle_gamma   90.00
#
_symmetry.space_group_name_H-M   'P 1'
#
loop_
_entity.id
_entity.type
_entity.pdbx_description
1 polymer ?
#
loop_
_entity_poly.entity_id
_entity_poly.type
_entity_poly.pdbx_seq_one_letter_code
_entity_poly.pdbx_strand_id
1 'polypeptide(L)' 'MNICKKVKEIISSNNVVEFRNLIDFLKFTNCKTEAEIRSMFFACGMTPEKYDFLKKQNSNN' A
#
# COMPACT_ATOMS: atom_id res chain seq x y z
N MET A 1 -14.64 2.87 -3.98
CA MET A 1 -13.57 2.86 -2.95
C MET A 1 -12.55 3.94 -3.31
N ASN A 2 -12.23 4.87 -2.41
CA ASN A 2 -11.23 5.91 -2.69
C ASN A 2 -9.85 5.40 -2.22
N ILE A 3 -8.99 5.02 -3.17
CA ILE A 3 -7.66 4.43 -2.89
C ILE A 3 -6.86 5.34 -1.95
N CYS A 4 -6.88 6.66 -2.18
CA CYS A 4 -6.14 7.58 -1.31
C CYS A 4 -6.69 7.68 0.10
N LYS A 5 -8.01 7.52 0.31
CA LYS A 5 -8.57 7.43 1.66
C LYS A 5 -8.01 6.19 2.38
N LYS A 6 -8.00 5.04 1.68
CA LYS A 6 -7.51 3.78 2.24
C LYS A 6 -6.02 3.82 2.57
N VAL A 7 -5.22 4.41 1.68
CA VAL A 7 -3.78 4.63 1.89
C VAL A 7 -3.55 5.49 3.14
N LYS A 8 -4.30 6.59 3.33
CA LYS A 8 -4.19 7.44 4.53
C LYS A 8 -4.56 6.72 5.83
N GLU A 9 -5.60 5.89 5.79
CA GLU A 9 -5.97 5.03 6.93
C GLU A 9 -4.82 4.08 7.29
N ILE A 10 -4.25 3.38 6.30
CA ILE A 10 -3.12 2.48 6.47
C ILE A 10 -1.90 3.20 7.07
N ILE A 11 -1.57 4.40 6.58
CA ILE A 11 -0.46 5.20 7.11
C ILE A 11 -0.68 5.52 8.59
N SER A 12 -1.91 5.90 8.95
CA SER A 12 -2.26 6.35 10.30
C SER A 12 -2.30 5.17 11.29
N SER A 13 -2.80 4.02 10.86
CA SER A 13 -3.01 2.86 11.72
C SER A 13 -1.88 1.82 11.66
N ASN A 14 -0.91 1.97 10.77
CA ASN A 14 0.12 0.95 10.49
C ASN A 14 -0.46 -0.44 10.21
N ASN A 15 -1.64 -0.52 9.59
CA ASN A 15 -2.31 -1.79 9.42
C ASN A 15 -1.72 -2.55 8.22
N VAL A 16 -0.80 -3.47 8.52
CA VAL A 16 -0.06 -4.28 7.54
C VAL A 16 -0.98 -5.22 6.75
N VAL A 17 -2.05 -5.73 7.38
CA VAL A 17 -3.02 -6.61 6.72
C VAL A 17 -3.78 -5.87 5.63
N GLU A 18 -4.28 -4.67 5.96
CA GLU A 18 -4.98 -3.81 4.99
C GLU A 18 -4.05 -3.31 3.88
N PHE A 19 -2.78 -3.04 4.21
CA PHE A 19 -1.76 -2.73 3.22
C PHE A 19 -1.56 -3.87 2.21
N ARG A 20 -1.40 -5.11 2.69
CA ARG A 20 -1.26 -6.29 1.84
C ARG A 20 -2.49 -6.49 0.97
N ASN A 21 -3.69 -6.47 1.56
CA ASN A 21 -4.94 -6.65 0.83
C ASN A 21 -5.12 -5.61 -0.29
N LEU A 22 -4.73 -4.36 -0.03
CA LEU A 22 -4.79 -3.29 -1.03
C LEU A 22 -3.76 -3.50 -2.16
N ILE A 23 -2.53 -3.92 -1.84
CA ILE A 23 -1.52 -4.26 -2.86
C ILE A 23 -2.01 -5.42 -3.72
N ASP A 24 -2.49 -6.50 -3.12
CA ASP A 24 -2.95 -7.69 -3.84
C ASP A 24 -4.15 -7.35 -4.74
N PHE A 25 -5.10 -6.56 -4.24
CA PHE A 25 -6.21 -6.05 -5.06
C PHE A 25 -5.72 -5.24 -6.27
N LEU A 26 -4.71 -4.38 -6.09
CA LEU A 26 -4.17 -3.59 -7.20
C LEU A 26 -3.37 -4.44 -8.19
N LYS A 27 -2.60 -5.42 -7.70
CA LYS A 27 -1.84 -6.35 -8.55
C LYS A 27 -2.75 -7.28 -9.35
N PHE A 28 -3.69 -7.96 -8.69
CA PHE A 28 -4.47 -9.04 -9.30
C PHE A 28 -5.78 -8.58 -9.95
N THR A 29 -6.43 -7.54 -9.42
CA THR A 29 -7.70 -7.05 -9.98
C THR A 29 -7.50 -5.90 -10.97
N ASN A 30 -6.50 -5.03 -10.73
CA ASN A 30 -6.25 -3.85 -11.57
C ASN A 30 -5.01 -4.00 -12.46
N CYS A 31 -4.37 -5.18 -12.45
CA CYS A 31 -3.18 -5.51 -13.24
C CYS A 31 -2.05 -4.47 -13.09
N LYS A 32 -1.90 -3.88 -11.90
CA LYS A 32 -0.89 -2.87 -11.63
C LYS A 32 0.44 -3.50 -11.26
N THR A 33 1.50 -3.00 -11.87
CA THR A 33 2.86 -3.32 -11.49
C THR A 33 3.18 -2.73 -10.12
N GLU A 34 4.18 -3.29 -9.45
CA GLU A 34 4.59 -2.78 -8.14
C GLU A 34 5.07 -1.32 -8.21
N ALA A 35 5.72 -0.93 -9.32
CA ALA A 35 6.15 0.45 -9.55
C ALA A 35 4.95 1.41 -9.64
N GLU A 36 3.90 1.03 -10.37
CA GLU A 36 2.66 1.82 -10.45
C GLU A 36 1.99 1.96 -9.08
N ILE A 37 1.88 0.86 -8.32
CA ILE A 37 1.27 0.87 -6.99
C ILE A 37 2.03 1.80 -6.05
N ARG A 38 3.37 1.74 -6.06
CA ARG A 38 4.22 2.60 -5.23
C ARG A 38 4.04 4.07 -5.60
N SER A 39 3.95 4.39 -6.90
CA SER A 39 3.66 5.75 -7.39
C SER A 39 2.27 6.24 -6.96
N MET A 40 1.25 5.39 -7.07
CA MET A 40 -0.11 5.72 -6.61
C MET A 40 -0.15 5.99 -5.10
N PHE A 41 0.51 5.17 -4.30
CA PHE A 41 0.54 5.32 -2.84
C PHE A 41 1.29 6.60 -2.45
N PHE A 42 2.37 6.93 -3.17
CA PHE A 42 3.09 8.18 -3.03
C PHE A 42 2.20 9.39 -3.33
N ALA A 43 1.46 9.37 -4.44
CA ALA A 43 0.50 10.43 -4.77
C ALA A 43 -0.60 10.59 -3.71
N CYS A 44 -0.92 9.53 -2.96
CA CYS A 44 -1.87 9.55 -1.86
C CYS A 44 -1.26 9.95 -0.49
N GLY A 45 0.06 10.22 -0.44
CA GLY A 45 0.77 10.71 0.75
C GLY A 45 1.59 9.66 1.50
N MET A 46 1.74 8.44 0.98
CA MET A 46 2.63 7.43 1.58
C MET A 46 4.06 7.64 1.10
N THR A 47 4.99 7.95 2.01
CA THR A 47 6.40 8.10 1.62
C THR A 47 7.02 6.74 1.22
N PRO A 48 8.08 6.73 0.39
CA PRO A 48 8.76 5.50 0.01
C PRO A 48 9.26 4.68 1.22
N GLU A 49 9.75 5.35 2.26
CA GLU A 49 10.22 4.72 3.51
C GLU A 49 9.07 4.04 4.25
N LYS A 50 7.89 4.68 4.26
CA LYS A 50 6.70 4.11 4.89
C LYS A 50 6.21 2.87 4.17
N TYR A 51 6.23 2.90 2.84
CA TYR A 51 5.91 1.74 2.00
C TYR A 51 6.87 0.58 2.28
N ASP A 52 8.17 0.85 2.28
CA ASP A 52 9.20 -0.18 2.49
C ASP A 52 9.14 -0.76 3.91
N PHE A 53 8.83 0.07 4.92
CA PHE A 53 8.58 -0.36 6.29
C PHE A 53 7.42 -1.35 6.38
N LEU A 54 6.25 -0.99 5.83
CA LEU A 54 5.06 -1.85 5.85
C LEU A 54 5.29 -3.14 5.05
N LYS A 55 6.02 -3.06 3.93
CA LYS A 55 6.39 -4.23 3.13
C LYS A 55 7.32 -5.17 3.89
N LYS A 56 8.33 -4.65 4.61
CA LYS A 56 9.23 -5.48 5.44
C LYS A 56 8.50 -6.18 6.58
N GLN A 57 7.54 -5.51 7.22
CA GLN A 57 6.71 -6.14 8.25
C GLN A 57 5.85 -7.28 7.68
N ASN A 58 5.42 -7.18 6.43
CA ASN A 58 4.65 -8.24 5.77
C ASN A 58 5.47 -9.51 5.45
N SER A 59 6.80 -9.42 5.35
CA SER A 59 7.66 -10.58 5.03
C SER A 59 8.13 -11.38 6.26
N ASN A 60 7.83 -10.92 7.48
CA ASN A 60 8.26 -11.55 8.73
C ASN A 60 7.15 -12.36 9.43
N ASN A 61 6.02 -12.59 8.76
CA ASN A 61 4.92 -13.48 9.18
C ASN A 61 4.75 -14.60 8.15
#